data_AF-A0AAN0K3X7-F1
#
_entry.id   AF-A0AAN0K3X7-F1
#
_cell.length_a   1.000
_cell.length_b   1.000
_cell.length_c   1.000
_cell.angle_alpha   90.00
_cell.angle_beta   90.00
_cell.angle_gamma   90.00
#
_symmetry.space_group_name_H-M   'P 1'
#
loop_
_entity.id
_entity.type
_entity.pdbx_description
1 polymer ?
#
loop_
_entity_poly.entity_id
_entity_poly.type
_entity_poly.pdbx_seq_one_letter_code
_entity_poly.pdbx_strand_id
1 'polypeptide(L)'
;MKVMLLLSLFLYASSTTSGSYCMSTDCTNQGTSGSFSLYLRVCCVMDNLGRSFTIKGNGISRYILCPSVLPKPCQSVRSCKDLNSTINGDYTIYPDGVTPVEVYCDMNGINCDGEDGWTRVGYFNMTESDATCPAGLIQKNFTNIDHPLCGRLANSSTCISTTFSSNGLTYNKVCGQVRGYQSFRARAFLNFQNDIENFTVDGVSITHGSNPRKHIWTYA
;
A
#
# COMPACT_ATOMS: atom_id res chain seq x y z
N MET A 1 -28.25 0.60 -16.93
CA MET A 1 -27.27 0.90 -15.89
C MET A 1 -25.95 1.38 -16.50
N LYS A 2 -25.84 2.65 -16.86
CA LYS A 2 -24.54 3.24 -17.18
C LYS A 2 -24.19 4.07 -15.95
N VAL A 3 -23.52 3.46 -14.99
CA VAL A 3 -22.91 4.17 -13.87
C VAL A 3 -21.54 4.55 -14.38
N MET A 4 -21.29 5.85 -14.43
CA MET A 4 -19.98 6.39 -14.70
C MET A 4 -19.31 6.74 -13.40
N LEU A 5 -18.00 6.56 -13.29
CA LEU A 5 -17.30 6.57 -12.01
C LEU A 5 -16.07 7.47 -12.10
N LEU A 6 -15.85 8.30 -11.09
CA LEU A 6 -14.54 8.72 -10.62
C LEU A 6 -14.30 7.91 -9.35
N LEU A 7 -13.12 7.31 -9.14
CA LEU A 7 -12.81 6.60 -7.90
C LEU A 7 -11.43 7.02 -7.41
N SER A 8 -11.40 7.43 -6.15
CA SER A 8 -10.18 7.45 -5.35
C SER A 8 -10.40 6.50 -4.18
N LEU A 9 -9.55 5.51 -3.99
CA LEU A 9 -9.65 4.51 -2.92
C LEU A 9 -8.32 4.45 -2.16
N PHE A 10 -8.39 4.59 -0.84
CA PHE A 10 -7.25 4.48 0.06
C PHE A 10 -7.46 3.39 1.10
N LEU A 11 -6.37 2.76 1.50
CA LEU A 11 -6.29 1.78 2.57
C LEU A 11 -5.50 2.36 3.75
N TYR A 12 -5.96 2.08 4.97
CA TYR A 12 -5.19 2.34 6.18
C TYR A 12 -4.56 1.04 6.65
N ALA A 13 -3.23 0.96 6.61
CA ALA A 13 -2.52 -0.25 6.97
C ALA A 13 -2.57 -0.51 8.48
N SER A 14 -2.83 -1.76 8.87
CA SER A 14 -2.72 -2.22 10.25
C SER A 14 -1.33 -2.83 10.46
N SER A 15 -0.52 -2.26 11.35
CA SER A 15 0.84 -2.75 11.61
C SER A 15 0.83 -3.87 12.67
N THR A 16 1.09 -5.11 12.23
CA THR A 16 1.64 -6.14 13.12
C THR A 16 3.12 -6.27 12.80
N THR A 17 3.95 -5.66 13.64
CA THR A 17 5.40 -5.57 13.46
C THR A 17 6.08 -6.91 13.69
N SER A 18 6.87 -7.35 12.71
CA SER A 18 7.94 -8.33 12.89
C SER A 18 9.13 -7.80 12.10
N GLY A 19 9.91 -6.94 12.76
CA GLY A 19 11.03 -6.23 12.12
C GLY A 19 12.22 -7.14 11.87
N SER A 20 12.89 -6.95 10.74
CA SER A 20 14.25 -7.43 10.47
C SER A 20 15.27 -6.35 10.87
N TYR A 21 16.45 -6.76 11.34
CA TYR A 21 17.52 -5.87 11.79
C TYR A 21 18.46 -5.57 10.61
N CYS A 22 18.74 -4.31 10.30
CA CYS A 22 19.72 -4.00 9.26
C CYS A 22 21.15 -4.21 9.75
N MET A 23 21.99 -4.77 8.89
CA MET A 23 23.44 -4.61 9.00
C MET A 23 23.83 -3.20 8.54
N SER A 24 24.73 -2.54 9.27
CA SER A 24 25.36 -1.31 8.79
C SER A 24 26.14 -1.60 7.50
N THR A 25 26.10 -0.68 6.54
CA THR A 25 26.89 -0.74 5.28
C THR A 25 28.40 -0.81 5.55
N ASP A 26 28.83 -0.37 6.74
CA ASP A 26 30.22 -0.44 7.22
C ASP A 26 30.64 -1.88 7.60
N CYS A 27 29.71 -2.83 7.64
CA CYS A 27 29.96 -4.22 8.04
C CYS A 27 29.99 -5.18 6.84
N THR A 28 30.35 -4.70 5.65
CA THR A 28 30.62 -5.60 4.52
C THR A 28 31.87 -6.42 4.82
N ASN A 29 31.80 -7.74 4.63
CA ASN A 29 32.85 -8.72 4.97
C ASN A 29 34.11 -8.59 4.10
N GLN A 30 34.73 -7.40 4.03
CA GLN A 30 36.01 -7.15 3.40
C GLN A 30 36.98 -6.52 4.41
N GLY A 31 37.30 -7.30 5.46
CA GLY A 31 38.41 -7.01 6.35
C GLY A 31 39.58 -7.93 6.00
N THR A 32 40.55 -7.42 5.25
CA THR A 32 41.80 -8.11 4.96
C THR A 32 42.55 -8.45 6.25
N SER A 33 42.99 -9.70 6.32
CA SER A 33 43.95 -10.21 7.30
C SER A 33 45.27 -9.43 7.19
N GLY A 34 45.42 -8.33 7.92
CA GLY A 34 46.67 -7.59 7.95
C GLY A 34 46.64 -6.41 8.92
N SER A 35 47.56 -6.43 9.89
CA SER A 35 47.98 -5.34 10.78
C SER A 35 46.88 -4.51 11.47
N PHE A 36 46.84 -4.54 12.80
CA PHE A 36 45.92 -3.74 13.60
C PHE A 36 46.13 -2.23 13.37
N SER A 37 45.27 -1.62 12.55
CA SER A 37 45.16 -0.16 12.40
C SER A 37 44.69 0.50 13.70
N LEU A 38 45.10 1.76 13.93
CA LEU A 38 44.61 2.59 15.05
C LEU A 38 43.09 2.84 14.99
N TYR A 39 42.46 2.62 13.83
CA TYR A 39 41.03 2.75 13.59
C TYR A 39 40.35 1.38 13.38
N LEU A 40 40.42 0.51 14.38
CA LEU A 40 39.68 -0.76 14.35
C LEU A 40 38.18 -0.49 14.55
N ARG A 41 37.39 -0.70 13.49
CA ARG A 41 35.92 -0.83 13.57
C ARG A 41 35.54 -2.29 13.65
N VAL A 42 34.63 -2.64 14.56
CA VAL A 42 34.12 -4.00 14.75
C VAL A 42 32.61 -3.95 14.80
N CYS A 43 31.95 -4.86 14.08
CA CYS A 43 30.50 -5.02 14.11
C CYS A 43 30.14 -6.25 14.97
N CYS A 44 29.09 -6.10 15.79
CA CYS A 44 28.51 -7.21 16.53
C CYS A 44 27.36 -7.81 15.72
N VAL A 45 27.38 -9.12 15.51
CA VAL A 45 26.26 -9.88 14.97
C VAL A 45 25.30 -10.30 16.10
N MET A 46 24.07 -10.67 15.74
CA MET A 46 23.01 -11.04 16.70
C MET A 46 23.46 -12.14 17.68
N ASP A 47 24.22 -13.13 17.19
CA ASP A 47 24.72 -14.26 17.99
C ASP A 47 25.70 -13.85 19.11
N ASN A 48 26.24 -12.64 19.01
CA ASN A 48 27.31 -12.13 19.86
C ASN A 48 26.86 -10.98 20.78
N LEU A 49 25.57 -10.65 20.82
CA LEU A 49 25.04 -9.63 21.73
C LEU A 49 25.32 -10.00 23.19
N GLY A 50 25.74 -8.99 23.98
CA GLY A 50 26.12 -9.16 25.39
C GLY A 50 27.39 -9.98 25.63
N ARG A 51 28.07 -10.45 24.58
CA ARG A 51 29.35 -11.17 24.70
C ARG A 51 30.53 -10.22 24.59
N SER A 52 31.64 -10.64 25.18
CA SER A 52 32.93 -9.96 25.06
C SER A 52 33.93 -10.86 24.35
N PHE A 53 34.79 -10.26 23.54
CA PHE A 53 35.82 -10.95 22.77
C PHE A 53 37.16 -10.27 22.97
N THR A 54 38.23 -11.05 23.07
CA THR A 54 39.59 -10.55 23.18
C THR A 54 40.34 -10.83 21.89
N ILE A 55 40.89 -9.77 21.28
CA ILE A 55 41.82 -9.89 20.15
C ILE A 55 43.22 -9.56 20.65
N LYS A 56 44.20 -10.38 20.25
CA LYS A 56 45.60 -10.22 20.62
C LYS A 56 46.43 -9.95 19.37
N GLY A 57 47.31 -8.95 19.43
CA GLY A 57 48.23 -8.64 18.35
C GLY A 57 49.28 -7.62 18.73
N ASN A 58 50.51 -7.77 18.21
CA ASN A 58 51.66 -6.93 18.52
C ASN A 58 51.85 -6.70 20.04
N GLY A 59 51.63 -7.73 20.87
CA GLY A 59 51.75 -7.63 22.34
C GLY A 59 50.62 -6.88 23.04
N ILE A 60 49.60 -6.39 22.32
CA ILE A 60 48.45 -5.66 22.88
C ILE A 60 47.22 -6.58 22.89
N SER A 61 46.50 -6.59 24.01
CA SER A 61 45.18 -7.21 24.11
C SER A 61 44.11 -6.13 24.04
N ARG A 62 43.16 -6.24 23.11
CA ARG A 62 41.99 -5.36 23.05
C ARG A 62 40.73 -6.15 23.39
N TYR A 63 39.86 -5.54 24.21
CA TYR A 63 38.58 -6.10 24.61
C TYR A 63 37.48 -5.45 23.79
N ILE A 64 36.72 -6.27 23.06
CA ILE A 64 35.55 -5.85 22.30
C ILE A 64 34.34 -6.26 23.12
N LEU A 65 33.48 -5.28 23.46
CA LEU A 65 32.25 -5.50 24.21
C LEU A 65 31.08 -5.29 23.27
N CYS A 66 30.33 -6.35 22.99
CA CYS A 66 29.08 -6.23 22.26
C CYS A 66 27.96 -5.80 23.22
N PRO A 67 27.14 -4.81 22.83
CA PRO A 67 26.00 -4.41 23.65
C PRO A 67 25.04 -5.59 23.81
N SER A 68 24.39 -5.69 24.96
CA SER A 68 23.29 -6.63 25.21
C SER A 68 21.96 -6.13 24.64
N VAL A 69 21.93 -4.89 24.13
CA VAL A 69 20.75 -4.27 23.55
C VAL A 69 20.62 -4.75 22.10
N LEU A 70 19.41 -5.21 21.77
CA LEU A 70 19.04 -5.58 20.41
C LEU A 70 19.19 -4.36 19.48
N PRO A 71 19.78 -4.51 18.28
CA PRO A 71 19.78 -3.44 17.30
C PRO A 71 18.36 -2.96 17.05
N LYS A 72 18.18 -1.66 16.80
CA LYS A 72 16.87 -1.17 16.35
C LYS A 72 16.52 -1.92 15.06
N PRO A 73 15.32 -2.51 14.94
CA PRO A 73 14.89 -3.07 13.67
C PRO A 73 14.98 -1.97 12.63
N CYS A 74 15.34 -2.35 11.40
CA CYS A 74 15.17 -1.39 10.33
C CYS A 74 13.70 -1.07 10.24
N GLN A 75 13.39 0.22 10.29
CA GLN A 75 12.05 0.69 9.99
C GLN A 75 11.85 0.48 8.49
N SER A 76 11.55 -0.77 8.11
CA SER A 76 10.99 -1.07 6.80
C SER A 76 9.71 -0.25 6.75
N VAL A 77 9.69 0.77 5.91
CA VAL A 77 8.48 1.56 5.65
C VAL A 77 7.54 0.63 4.91
N ARG A 78 6.73 -0.14 5.66
CA ARG A 78 5.87 -1.16 5.07
C ARG A 78 4.61 -0.56 4.48
N SER A 79 4.21 0.58 4.99
CA SER A 79 3.02 1.32 4.58
C SER A 79 3.26 2.82 4.66
N CYS A 80 2.34 3.60 4.10
CA CYS A 80 2.35 5.04 4.25
C CYS A 80 2.27 5.46 5.73
N LYS A 81 1.67 4.64 6.60
CA LYS A 81 1.60 4.91 8.03
C LYS A 81 2.95 4.82 8.75
N ASP A 82 3.89 4.05 8.19
CA ASP A 82 5.23 3.91 8.77
C ASP A 82 6.18 5.04 8.33
N LEU A 83 5.75 5.92 7.42
CA LEU A 83 6.51 7.07 6.96
C LEU A 83 6.59 8.14 8.05
N ASN A 84 7.78 8.71 8.24
CA ASN A 84 7.97 9.91 9.03
C ASN A 84 7.91 11.16 8.13
N SER A 85 6.75 11.37 7.48
CA SER A 85 6.50 12.48 6.56
C SER A 85 5.11 13.07 6.81
N THR A 86 4.94 14.37 6.63
CA THR A 86 3.64 15.05 6.64
C THR A 86 3.23 15.52 5.25
N ILE A 87 4.03 15.20 4.23
CA ILE A 87 3.86 15.65 2.86
C ILE A 87 3.14 14.56 2.07
N ASN A 88 2.09 14.95 1.33
CA ASN A 88 1.43 14.04 0.39
C ASN A 88 2.29 13.87 -0.85
N GLY A 89 2.32 12.67 -1.41
CA GLY A 89 3.11 12.40 -2.61
C GLY A 89 3.31 10.92 -2.86
N ASP A 90 4.13 10.63 -3.88
CA ASP A 90 4.52 9.27 -4.21
C ASP A 90 5.74 8.85 -3.37
N TYR A 91 5.64 7.68 -2.75
CA TYR A 91 6.65 7.10 -1.89
C TYR A 91 6.89 5.63 -2.25
N THR A 92 8.12 5.17 -2.03
CA THR A 92 8.45 3.76 -2.08
C THR A 92 8.21 3.12 -0.71
N ILE A 93 7.37 2.08 -0.67
CA ILE A 93 7.10 1.26 0.51
C ILE A 93 7.46 -0.20 0.25
N TYR A 94 7.55 -1.00 1.32
CA TYR A 94 7.90 -2.42 1.29
C TYR A 94 6.84 -3.26 2.02
N PRO A 95 5.68 -3.53 1.41
CA PRO A 95 4.57 -4.19 2.09
C PRO A 95 4.92 -5.58 2.65
N ASP A 96 5.73 -6.34 1.90
CA ASP A 96 6.27 -7.67 2.29
C ASP A 96 7.60 -7.56 3.06
N GLY A 97 8.12 -6.34 3.26
CA GLY A 97 9.41 -6.05 3.87
C GLY A 97 10.62 -6.18 2.95
N VAL A 98 10.44 -6.53 1.67
CA VAL A 98 11.55 -6.83 0.73
C VAL A 98 11.36 -6.17 -0.65
N THR A 99 10.18 -6.30 -1.23
CA THR A 99 9.87 -5.84 -2.59
C THR A 99 9.40 -4.38 -2.55
N PRO A 100 10.11 -3.44 -3.24
CA PRO A 100 9.70 -2.05 -3.28
C PRO A 100 8.45 -1.87 -4.14
N VAL A 101 7.52 -1.05 -3.68
CA VAL A 101 6.32 -0.65 -4.41
C VAL A 101 6.15 0.87 -4.30
N GLU A 102 5.98 1.53 -5.44
CA GLU A 102 5.63 2.95 -5.47
C GLU A 102 4.12 3.12 -5.25
N VAL A 103 3.77 3.94 -4.27
CA VAL A 103 2.38 4.26 -3.92
C VAL A 103 2.24 5.74 -3.63
N TYR A 104 1.06 6.28 -3.88
CA TYR A 104 0.71 7.60 -3.40
C TYR A 104 0.25 7.53 -1.94
N CYS A 105 0.86 8.33 -1.09
CA CYS A 105 0.51 8.49 0.31
C CYS A 105 -0.21 9.81 0.56
N ASP A 106 -1.40 9.73 1.15
CA ASP A 106 -2.05 10.88 1.76
C ASP A 106 -1.63 10.96 3.24
N MET A 107 -0.76 11.91 3.54
CA MET A 107 -0.15 12.14 4.86
C MET A 107 -0.85 13.24 5.65
N ASN A 108 -1.81 13.96 5.07
CA ASN A 108 -2.63 14.94 5.78
C ASN A 108 -4.06 14.45 6.03
N GLY A 109 -4.45 13.33 5.43
CA GLY A 109 -5.74 12.68 5.64
C GLY A 109 -6.94 13.42 5.07
N ILE A 110 -6.72 14.48 4.27
CA ILE A 110 -7.80 15.36 3.79
C ILE A 110 -8.79 14.63 2.89
N ASN A 111 -8.36 13.55 2.24
CA ASN A 111 -9.24 12.76 1.37
C ASN A 111 -10.10 11.76 2.14
N CYS A 112 -9.87 11.61 3.45
CA CYS A 112 -10.46 10.58 4.29
C CYS A 112 -10.95 11.15 5.63
N ASP A 113 -10.40 10.67 6.76
CA ASP A 113 -10.85 10.99 8.11
C ASP A 113 -9.96 12.04 8.83
N GLY A 114 -9.00 12.63 8.12
CA GLY A 114 -8.02 13.55 8.70
C GLY A 114 -6.86 12.86 9.43
N GLU A 115 -6.82 11.52 9.48
CA GLU A 115 -5.64 10.78 9.95
C GLU A 115 -4.59 10.67 8.83
N ASP A 116 -3.31 10.67 9.20
CA ASP A 116 -2.20 10.49 8.26
C ASP A 116 -1.93 9.01 7.93
N GLY A 117 -1.22 8.77 6.83
CA GLY A 117 -0.70 7.44 6.49
C GLY A 117 -1.61 6.60 5.60
N TRP A 118 -2.48 7.23 4.83
CA TRP A 118 -3.37 6.55 3.89
C TRP A 118 -2.63 6.17 2.60
N THR A 119 -2.71 4.90 2.21
CA THR A 119 -2.12 4.40 0.96
C THR A 119 -3.16 4.34 -0.14
N ARG A 120 -2.97 5.06 -1.24
CA ARG A 120 -3.88 5.01 -2.40
C ARG A 120 -3.71 3.68 -3.14
N VAL A 121 -4.81 2.99 -3.37
CA VAL A 121 -4.83 1.70 -4.09
C VAL A 121 -5.62 1.74 -5.39
N GLY A 122 -6.53 2.72 -5.53
CA GLY A 122 -7.26 2.94 -6.77
C GLY A 122 -7.36 4.42 -7.05
N TYR A 123 -7.03 4.81 -8.28
CA TYR A 123 -7.22 6.17 -8.76
C TYR A 123 -7.57 6.12 -10.24
N PHE A 124 -8.69 6.74 -10.60
CA PHE A 124 -8.91 7.16 -11.98
C PHE A 124 -9.83 8.37 -12.01
N ASN A 125 -9.42 9.36 -12.79
CA ASN A 125 -10.16 10.59 -12.99
C ASN A 125 -10.24 10.88 -14.49
N MET A 126 -11.42 10.65 -15.08
CA MET A 126 -11.62 10.85 -16.52
C MET A 126 -11.69 12.32 -16.96
N THR A 127 -11.54 13.29 -16.04
CA THR A 127 -11.36 14.71 -16.38
C THR A 127 -9.91 15.05 -16.72
N GLU A 128 -8.95 14.17 -16.40
CA GLU A 128 -7.52 14.40 -16.70
C GLU A 128 -7.23 14.12 -18.17
N SER A 129 -6.28 14.87 -18.73
CA SER A 129 -5.73 14.57 -20.05
C SER A 129 -5.07 13.19 -20.02
N ASP A 130 -5.39 12.35 -21.00
CA ASP A 130 -4.86 10.97 -21.15
C ASP A 130 -5.40 9.92 -20.16
N ALA A 131 -6.44 10.25 -19.38
CA ALA A 131 -7.11 9.27 -18.54
C ALA A 131 -7.74 8.13 -19.36
N THR A 132 -7.49 6.89 -18.95
CA THR A 132 -8.08 5.69 -19.55
C THR A 132 -8.95 4.94 -18.55
N CYS A 133 -9.94 4.22 -19.05
CA CYS A 133 -10.81 3.46 -18.19
C CYS A 133 -10.09 2.24 -17.58
N PRO A 134 -10.31 1.95 -16.29
CA PRO A 134 -9.80 0.74 -15.66
C PRO A 134 -10.23 -0.53 -16.41
N ALA A 135 -9.44 -1.59 -16.27
CA ALA A 135 -9.71 -2.87 -16.89
C ALA A 135 -11.16 -3.35 -16.65
N GLY A 136 -11.81 -3.82 -17.72
CA GLY A 136 -13.21 -4.22 -17.72
C GLY A 136 -14.20 -3.08 -17.98
N LEU A 137 -13.85 -1.84 -17.70
CA LEU A 137 -14.69 -0.68 -18.05
C LEU A 137 -14.32 -0.17 -19.45
N ILE A 138 -15.31 0.38 -20.14
CA ILE A 138 -15.12 1.00 -21.44
C ILE A 138 -15.42 2.49 -21.39
N GLN A 139 -14.68 3.24 -22.21
CA GLN A 139 -14.93 4.65 -22.40
C GLN A 139 -16.32 4.87 -23.03
N LYS A 140 -17.02 5.85 -22.51
CA LYS A 140 -18.32 6.32 -23.00
C LYS A 140 -18.27 7.83 -23.12
N ASN A 141 -18.76 8.32 -24.25
CA ASN A 141 -18.90 9.75 -24.53
C ASN A 141 -20.40 10.10 -24.50
N PHE A 142 -20.73 11.26 -23.94
CA PHE A 142 -22.08 11.78 -23.84
C PHE A 142 -22.10 13.21 -24.35
N THR A 143 -23.18 13.60 -25.03
CA THR A 143 -23.27 14.94 -25.64
C THR A 143 -23.42 16.07 -24.62
N ASN A 144 -23.85 15.75 -23.39
CA ASN A 144 -24.09 16.69 -22.29
C ASN A 144 -22.99 16.69 -21.22
N ILE A 145 -21.87 16.01 -21.48
CA ILE A 145 -20.71 15.94 -20.57
C ILE A 145 -19.48 16.25 -21.41
N ASP A 146 -18.68 17.19 -20.93
CA ASP A 146 -17.50 17.75 -21.62
C ASP A 146 -16.26 16.85 -21.56
N HIS A 147 -16.32 15.77 -20.80
CA HIS A 147 -15.25 14.79 -20.66
C HIS A 147 -15.78 13.35 -20.82
N PRO A 148 -14.93 12.40 -21.26
CA PRO A 148 -15.30 10.99 -21.29
C PRO A 148 -15.58 10.48 -19.88
N LEU A 149 -16.32 9.39 -19.76
CA LEU A 149 -16.31 8.62 -18.51
C LEU A 149 -16.29 7.10 -18.77
N CYS A 150 -16.19 6.33 -17.70
CA CYS A 150 -16.08 4.88 -17.75
C CYS A 150 -17.37 4.20 -17.40
N GLY A 151 -17.81 3.24 -18.20
CA GLY A 151 -18.99 2.45 -17.88
C GLY A 151 -18.92 1.05 -18.46
N ARG A 152 -19.97 0.27 -18.22
CA ARG A 152 -20.06 -1.09 -18.77
C ARG A 152 -20.22 -1.13 -20.28
N LEU A 153 -19.96 -2.31 -20.85
CA LEU A 153 -20.30 -2.63 -22.23
C LEU A 153 -21.80 -2.40 -22.49
N ALA A 154 -22.14 -1.87 -23.67
CA ALA A 154 -23.49 -1.38 -23.98
C ALA A 154 -24.59 -2.44 -23.79
N ASN A 155 -24.26 -3.72 -23.97
CA ASN A 155 -25.19 -4.85 -23.95
C ASN A 155 -24.99 -5.81 -22.77
N SER A 156 -24.14 -5.47 -21.79
CA SER A 156 -24.01 -6.32 -20.58
C SER A 156 -25.17 -6.06 -19.62
N SER A 157 -25.87 -7.12 -19.22
CA SER A 157 -26.86 -7.12 -18.13
C SER A 157 -26.23 -7.39 -16.76
N THR A 158 -24.96 -7.77 -16.71
CA THR A 158 -24.25 -8.09 -15.46
C THR A 158 -23.47 -6.88 -14.94
N CYS A 159 -23.22 -6.88 -13.63
CA CYS A 159 -22.25 -5.97 -13.03
C CYS A 159 -20.85 -6.26 -13.62
N ILE A 160 -20.06 -5.20 -13.75
CA ILE A 160 -18.64 -5.29 -14.11
C ILE A 160 -17.84 -4.60 -13.04
N SER A 161 -16.71 -5.19 -12.66
CA SER A 161 -15.84 -4.69 -11.61
C SER A 161 -14.42 -4.57 -12.13
N THR A 162 -13.69 -3.63 -11.55
CA THR A 162 -12.24 -3.56 -11.64
C THR A 162 -11.66 -3.96 -10.29
N THR A 163 -10.47 -4.55 -10.29
CA THR A 163 -9.75 -4.94 -9.08
C THR A 163 -8.54 -4.06 -8.90
N PHE A 164 -8.35 -3.57 -7.67
CA PHE A 164 -7.19 -2.80 -7.28
C PHE A 164 -6.36 -3.62 -6.29
N SER A 165 -5.06 -3.72 -6.55
CA SER A 165 -4.14 -4.42 -5.66
C SER A 165 -3.92 -3.60 -4.39
N SER A 166 -4.00 -4.25 -3.22
CA SER A 166 -3.51 -3.66 -1.97
C SER A 166 -2.00 -3.77 -1.82
N ASN A 167 -1.32 -4.34 -2.82
CA ASN A 167 0.12 -4.62 -2.81
C ASN A 167 0.56 -5.46 -1.61
N GLY A 168 -0.31 -6.34 -1.10
CA GLY A 168 -0.03 -7.17 0.07
C GLY A 168 -0.19 -6.45 1.41
N LEU A 169 -0.61 -5.19 1.42
CA LEU A 169 -0.89 -4.46 2.66
C LEU A 169 -2.04 -5.12 3.42
N THR A 170 -1.82 -5.32 4.72
CA THR A 170 -2.89 -5.63 5.67
C THR A 170 -3.50 -4.30 6.13
N TYR A 171 -4.81 -4.17 6.04
CA TYR A 171 -5.53 -2.94 6.35
C TYR A 171 -6.79 -3.20 7.17
N ASN A 172 -7.22 -2.20 7.92
CA ASN A 172 -8.43 -2.25 8.75
C ASN A 172 -9.45 -1.15 8.42
N LYS A 173 -9.06 -0.11 7.69
CA LYS A 173 -9.98 0.92 7.18
C LYS A 173 -9.84 1.06 5.66
N VAL A 174 -10.94 1.45 5.03
CA VAL A 174 -11.01 1.82 3.63
C VAL A 174 -11.79 3.13 3.53
N CYS A 175 -11.28 4.08 2.77
CA CYS A 175 -11.95 5.34 2.47
C CYS A 175 -11.79 5.66 0.99
N GLY A 176 -12.67 6.49 0.48
CA GLY A 176 -12.60 6.90 -0.90
C GLY A 176 -13.69 7.85 -1.31
N GLN A 177 -13.50 8.44 -2.47
CA GLN A 177 -14.50 9.28 -3.10
C GLN A 177 -14.93 8.63 -4.40
N VAL A 178 -16.24 8.63 -4.62
CA VAL A 178 -16.83 8.23 -5.87
C VAL A 178 -17.72 9.33 -6.43
N ARG A 179 -17.52 9.69 -7.70
CA ARG A 179 -18.48 10.51 -8.45
C ARG A 179 -19.15 9.63 -9.48
N GLY A 180 -20.48 9.62 -9.53
CA GLY A 180 -21.16 8.95 -10.62
C GLY A 180 -22.34 9.65 -11.23
N TYR A 181 -22.65 9.22 -12.46
CA TYR A 181 -23.66 9.82 -13.31
C TYR A 181 -24.76 8.79 -13.57
N GLN A 182 -26.00 9.18 -13.28
CA GLN A 182 -27.16 8.35 -13.58
C GLN A 182 -27.48 8.43 -15.08
N SER A 183 -27.76 7.27 -15.67
CA SER A 183 -28.27 7.17 -17.03
C SER A 183 -29.52 6.29 -17.05
N PHE A 184 -30.61 6.82 -17.64
CA PHE A 184 -31.94 6.21 -17.62
C PHE A 184 -32.54 6.11 -16.19
N ARG A 185 -33.34 5.08 -15.94
CA ARG A 185 -34.03 4.86 -14.66
C ARG A 185 -33.08 4.22 -13.65
N ALA A 186 -33.12 4.67 -12.41
CA ALA A 186 -32.46 4.01 -11.29
C ALA A 186 -33.35 2.86 -10.78
N ARG A 187 -32.81 1.64 -10.76
CA ARG A 187 -33.39 0.50 -10.05
C ARG A 187 -32.39 0.04 -9.00
N ALA A 188 -32.23 0.87 -7.96
CA ALA A 188 -31.23 0.79 -6.90
C ALA A 188 -30.78 -0.64 -6.58
N PHE A 189 -31.70 -1.49 -6.12
CA PHE A 189 -31.45 -2.89 -5.80
C PHE A 189 -32.29 -3.80 -6.68
N LEU A 190 -31.62 -4.61 -7.51
CA LEU A 190 -32.23 -5.64 -8.34
C LEU A 190 -31.78 -7.00 -7.82
N ASN A 191 -32.73 -7.94 -7.66
CA ASN A 191 -32.51 -9.28 -7.11
C ASN A 191 -31.91 -9.28 -5.68
N PHE A 192 -32.79 -9.39 -4.68
CA PHE A 192 -32.45 -9.57 -3.27
C PHE A 192 -31.98 -11.00 -2.96
N GLN A 193 -31.02 -11.52 -3.71
CA GLN A 193 -30.30 -12.72 -3.29
C GLN A 193 -29.27 -12.31 -2.23
N ASN A 194 -29.20 -13.08 -1.15
CA ASN A 194 -28.27 -12.85 -0.02
C ASN A 194 -26.81 -13.18 -0.37
N ASP A 195 -26.44 -13.09 -1.65
CA ASP A 195 -25.13 -13.47 -2.16
C ASP A 195 -24.49 -12.28 -2.90
N ILE A 196 -23.40 -11.77 -2.33
CA ILE A 196 -22.59 -10.70 -2.92
C ILE A 196 -22.00 -11.13 -4.26
N GLU A 197 -21.90 -12.44 -4.51
CA GLU A 197 -21.44 -12.96 -5.78
C GLU A 197 -22.44 -12.73 -6.92
N ASN A 198 -23.74 -12.65 -6.62
CA ASN A 198 -24.82 -12.49 -7.60
C ASN A 198 -25.70 -11.24 -7.38
N PHE A 199 -25.31 -10.35 -6.47
CA PHE A 199 -26.03 -9.13 -6.16
C PHE A 199 -25.87 -8.08 -7.26
N THR A 200 -27.00 -7.54 -7.75
CA THR A 200 -27.00 -6.47 -8.76
C THR A 200 -27.47 -5.15 -8.17
N VAL A 201 -26.59 -4.15 -8.18
CA VAL A 201 -26.89 -2.78 -7.76
C VAL A 201 -26.80 -1.85 -8.96
N ASP A 202 -27.82 -1.00 -9.18
CA ASP A 202 -27.74 0.13 -10.12
C ASP A 202 -26.92 1.28 -9.49
N GLY A 203 -25.67 0.99 -9.17
CA GLY A 203 -24.82 1.90 -8.41
C GLY A 203 -23.39 1.42 -8.31
N VAL A 204 -22.78 1.65 -7.14
CA VAL A 204 -21.36 1.39 -6.90
C VAL A 204 -21.24 0.53 -5.65
N SER A 205 -20.48 -0.55 -5.76
CA SER A 205 -20.19 -1.42 -4.62
C SER A 205 -18.68 -1.61 -4.48
N ILE A 206 -18.20 -1.52 -3.24
CA ILE A 206 -16.82 -1.79 -2.86
C ILE A 206 -16.82 -3.09 -2.07
N THR A 207 -15.98 -4.03 -2.52
CA THR A 207 -15.81 -5.35 -1.92
C THR A 207 -14.32 -5.66 -1.82
N HIS A 208 -13.94 -6.57 -0.92
CA HIS A 208 -12.57 -7.08 -0.84
C HIS A 208 -12.51 -8.60 -0.76
N GLY A 209 -11.32 -9.15 -1.05
CA GLY A 209 -11.14 -10.58 -1.23
C GLY A 209 -11.59 -11.04 -2.61
N SER A 210 -11.41 -12.33 -2.90
CA SER A 210 -11.71 -12.91 -4.21
C SER A 210 -12.69 -14.08 -4.17
N ASN A 211 -12.76 -14.84 -3.07
CA ASN A 211 -13.73 -15.95 -2.93
C ASN A 211 -13.87 -16.44 -1.46
N PRO A 212 -14.99 -16.17 -0.75
CA PRO A 212 -16.05 -15.24 -1.14
C PRO A 212 -15.57 -13.79 -0.98
N ARG A 213 -16.08 -12.91 -1.84
CA ARG A 213 -15.91 -11.46 -1.65
C ARG A 213 -16.66 -11.03 -0.40
N LYS A 214 -16.07 -10.10 0.33
CA LYS A 214 -16.69 -9.46 1.50
C LYS A 214 -17.10 -8.04 1.14
N HIS A 215 -18.32 -7.67 1.52
CA HIS A 215 -18.88 -6.34 1.30
C HIS A 215 -18.22 -5.31 2.24
N ILE A 216 -17.94 -4.12 1.72
CA ILE A 216 -17.48 -2.98 2.50
C ILE A 216 -18.55 -1.88 2.49
N TRP A 217 -18.99 -1.49 1.29
CA TRP A 217 -19.90 -0.36 1.12
C TRP A 217 -20.61 -0.41 -0.22
N THR A 218 -21.83 0.12 -0.28
CA THR A 218 -22.61 0.26 -1.52
C THR A 218 -23.38 1.57 -1.52
N TYR A 219 -23.49 2.19 -2.70
CA TYR A 219 -24.39 3.30 -2.99
C TYR A 219 -25.26 2.93 -4.20
N ALA A 220 -26.56 3.19 -4.11
CA ALA A 220 -27.58 2.75 -5.06
C ALA A 220 -28.67 3.82 -5.24
#